data_AF-A0A958ABA1-F1
#
_entry.id   AF-A0A958ABA1-F1
#
_cell.length_a   1.000
_cell.length_b   1.000
_cell.length_c   1.000
_cell.angle_alpha   90.00
_cell.angle_beta   90.00
_cell.angle_gamma   90.00
#
_symmetry.space_group_name_H-M   'P 1'
#
loop_
_entity.id
_entity.type
_entity.pdbx_description
1 polymer ?
#
loop_
_entity_poly.entity_id
_entity_poly.type
_entity_poly.pdbx_seq_one_letter_code
_entity_poly.pdbx_strand_id
1 'polypeptide(L)'
;MSKTKLFGLKTVIGLLGLIIILTFYGSGKEVNAAQVDVPPLKQQKQSPDPSEKVYTPLQQALKQTFAKRSRSGLPGPASVTYENDVAVTPKPQGIDGPPQEFIVTAKTVLEFDNPKQAGLDKWPDTIVADHPFTQGNGVIVPGDYSDNIKDFLAAELPGIWDQYEFGYEPRRYIFRETYKITYPAESAPKLPLPPITTADSTTVKEIVFGFTETGPRIDYTIDEEWEECFLGICVTLAEVKAGLALDWDIGLRLPVDVSMTSANPLVFNTSYQLSSTITPLDWTAAQFEQAGLEGANGNEFLLRYVVFLGVQAEIVGVEAIDWGIDAEFDGSASFTTPFGPGTSFPLPSLELSPAQTGLQWDIVPSILSVGIGLTINPSLSQGEITANWQAVPGSDAQGNGSLAYLDPPAKTTFGPVLAGDFGSTTQAHIRLDEFQYGFDQFLLELGGFLEIEVLSFDAEVADFDIVELELDDISDGPWLGVHPETNEAVDHWVEVAEIGPTTDGVIYLPLIRR
;
A
#
# COMPACT_ATOMS: atom_id res chain seq x y z
N MET A 1 -27.11 -61.38 -37.27
CA MET A 1 -26.31 -61.93 -36.15
C MET A 1 -25.27 -60.85 -35.83
N SER A 2 -25.20 -60.13 -34.71
CA SER A 2 -25.76 -60.12 -33.35
C SER A 2 -25.91 -58.62 -32.97
N LYS A 3 -27.12 -58.09 -32.68
CA LYS A 3 -27.62 -57.65 -31.34
C LYS A 3 -26.50 -57.08 -30.43
N THR A 4 -26.56 -55.84 -29.90
CA THR A 4 -27.50 -55.31 -28.88
C THR A 4 -27.26 -53.78 -28.71
N LYS A 5 -28.20 -52.88 -29.06
CA LYS A 5 -29.11 -52.03 -28.21
C LYS A 5 -28.47 -50.87 -27.40
N LEU A 6 -28.84 -49.61 -27.71
CA LEU A 6 -29.72 -48.64 -26.98
C LEU A 6 -29.05 -48.01 -25.74
N PHE A 7 -29.11 -46.71 -25.38
CA PHE A 7 -30.00 -45.54 -25.53
C PHE A 7 -29.09 -44.27 -25.70
N GLY A 8 -29.44 -43.07 -26.16
CA GLY A 8 -30.72 -42.38 -26.33
C GLY A 8 -30.77 -41.10 -25.47
N LEU A 9 -30.45 -39.91 -26.02
CA LEU A 9 -30.96 -38.55 -25.71
C LEU A 9 -30.17 -37.54 -26.60
N LYS A 10 -30.71 -36.81 -27.60
CA LYS A 10 -31.62 -35.64 -27.55
C LYS A 10 -31.18 -34.65 -26.44
N THR A 11 -30.72 -33.43 -26.72
CA THR A 11 -31.50 -32.31 -27.27
C THR A 11 -30.59 -31.08 -27.49
N VAL A 12 -30.70 -30.50 -28.70
CA VAL A 12 -30.70 -29.06 -29.09
C VAL A 12 -29.75 -28.08 -28.39
N ILE A 13 -28.80 -27.54 -29.16
CA ILE A 13 -28.20 -26.21 -28.96
C ILE A 13 -28.74 -25.29 -30.07
N GLY A 14 -29.36 -24.19 -29.64
CA GLY A 14 -29.86 -23.08 -30.46
C GLY A 14 -30.84 -22.26 -29.62
N LEU A 15 -30.93 -20.94 -29.68
CA LEU A 15 -30.24 -19.88 -30.41
C LEU A 15 -30.85 -18.55 -29.87
N LEU A 16 -30.07 -17.46 -29.79
CA LEU A 16 -30.44 -16.04 -29.94
C LEU A 16 -31.22 -15.22 -28.87
N GLY A 17 -30.69 -13.99 -28.68
CA GLY A 17 -31.40 -12.70 -28.52
C GLY A 17 -30.87 -11.90 -27.32
N LEU A 18 -30.48 -10.63 -27.36
CA LEU A 18 -30.56 -9.55 -28.36
C LEU A 18 -29.70 -8.38 -27.79
N ILE A 19 -28.59 -8.00 -28.43
CA ILE A 19 -27.83 -6.78 -28.08
C ILE A 19 -28.36 -5.64 -28.93
N ILE A 20 -28.94 -4.61 -28.28
CA ILE A 20 -29.33 -3.36 -28.93
C ILE A 20 -28.12 -2.42 -28.93
N ILE A 21 -27.64 -2.13 -30.14
CA ILE A 21 -26.71 -1.03 -30.45
C ILE A 21 -27.54 0.26 -30.51
N LEU A 22 -27.21 1.25 -29.68
CA LEU A 22 -27.60 2.64 -29.90
C LEU A 22 -26.37 3.45 -30.32
N THR A 23 -26.24 3.60 -31.63
CA THR A 23 -25.43 4.61 -32.29
C THR A 23 -26.01 6.00 -32.03
N PHE A 24 -25.25 6.91 -31.42
CA PHE A 24 -25.47 8.35 -31.58
C PHE A 24 -24.37 8.94 -32.47
N TYR A 25 -24.79 9.37 -33.66
CA TYR A 25 -24.06 10.25 -34.56
C TYR A 25 -24.30 11.69 -34.08
N GLY A 26 -23.25 12.42 -33.68
CA GLY A 26 -23.36 13.79 -33.18
C GLY A 26 -22.06 14.56 -33.31
N SER A 27 -21.84 15.10 -34.52
CA SER A 27 -20.90 16.14 -34.96
C SER A 27 -19.79 16.60 -34.00
N GLY A 28 -18.55 16.40 -34.44
CA GLY A 28 -17.37 17.01 -33.85
C GLY A 28 -17.40 18.53 -33.86
N LYS A 29 -17.01 19.09 -32.71
CA LYS A 29 -16.33 20.39 -32.62
C LYS A 29 -15.10 20.17 -31.76
N GLU A 30 -13.94 20.32 -32.37
CA GLU A 30 -12.68 20.51 -31.66
C GLU A 30 -12.83 21.71 -30.72
N VAL A 31 -12.65 21.46 -29.42
CA VAL A 31 -12.42 22.53 -28.44
C VAL A 31 -10.98 22.36 -27.99
N ASN A 32 -10.14 23.33 -28.37
CA ASN A 32 -8.77 23.42 -27.89
C ASN A 32 -8.78 23.44 -26.35
N ALA A 33 -8.17 22.42 -25.74
CA ALA A 33 -7.88 22.42 -24.32
C ALA A 33 -6.81 23.48 -24.04
N ALA A 34 -7.22 24.62 -23.49
CA ALA A 34 -6.31 25.51 -22.80
C ALA A 34 -5.87 24.79 -21.52
N GLN A 35 -4.58 24.52 -21.42
CA GLN A 35 -3.90 24.00 -20.24
C GLN A 35 -4.11 24.98 -19.09
N VAL A 36 -4.96 24.62 -18.13
CA VAL A 36 -5.14 25.35 -16.88
C VAL A 36 -4.13 24.77 -15.91
N ASP A 37 -3.07 25.53 -15.63
CA ASP A 37 -2.17 25.28 -14.49
C ASP A 37 -2.99 25.40 -13.21
N VAL A 38 -3.37 24.27 -12.64
CA VAL A 38 -3.87 24.19 -11.26
C VAL A 38 -2.66 23.81 -10.40
N PRO A 39 -2.18 24.69 -9.51
CA PRO A 39 -1.07 24.35 -8.63
C PRO A 39 -1.51 23.22 -7.68
N PRO A 40 -0.61 22.27 -7.34
CA PRO A 40 -0.94 21.17 -6.44
C PRO A 40 -1.33 21.71 -5.06
N LEU A 41 -2.45 21.20 -4.53
CA LEU A 41 -2.92 21.41 -3.17
C LEU A 41 -1.99 20.66 -2.22
N LYS A 42 -0.94 21.32 -1.72
CA LYS A 42 -0.20 20.81 -0.56
C LYS A 42 -1.13 20.81 0.65
N GLN A 43 -1.55 19.63 1.10
CA GLN A 43 -2.25 19.50 2.37
C GLN A 43 -1.29 19.90 3.49
N GLN A 44 -1.56 21.03 4.15
CA GLN A 44 -0.85 21.36 5.39
C GLN A 44 -1.30 20.37 6.46
N LYS A 45 -0.34 19.62 7.04
CA LYS A 45 -0.46 18.83 8.30
C LYS A 45 -0.87 19.72 9.49
N GLN A 46 -2.06 20.34 9.44
CA GLN A 46 -2.71 20.91 10.60
C GLN A 46 -3.43 19.77 11.31
N SER A 47 -3.06 19.53 12.57
CA SER A 47 -3.83 18.64 13.45
C SER A 47 -5.29 19.13 13.43
N PRO A 48 -6.27 18.28 13.05
CA PRO A 48 -7.64 18.70 12.84
C PRO A 48 -8.22 19.33 14.11
N ASP A 49 -9.03 20.37 13.94
CA ASP A 49 -9.79 20.98 15.04
C ASP A 49 -10.67 19.87 15.66
N PRO A 50 -10.55 19.57 16.97
CA PRO A 50 -11.33 18.52 17.62
C PRO A 50 -12.85 18.76 17.59
N SER A 51 -13.31 19.93 17.13
CA SER A 51 -14.72 20.25 16.90
C SER A 51 -15.23 19.94 15.50
N GLU A 52 -14.34 19.67 14.54
CA GLU A 52 -14.72 19.32 13.17
C GLU A 52 -15.18 17.85 13.13
N LYS A 53 -16.43 17.62 12.71
CA LYS A 53 -16.95 16.26 12.52
C LYS A 53 -16.15 15.59 11.42
N VAL A 54 -15.30 14.63 11.80
CA VAL A 54 -14.63 13.72 10.85
C VAL A 54 -15.69 12.83 10.25
N TYR A 55 -15.91 12.91 8.94
CA TYR A 55 -16.79 12.01 8.19
C TYR A 55 -15.94 10.94 7.52
N THR A 56 -16.38 9.70 7.56
CA THR A 56 -15.77 8.61 6.80
C THR A 56 -16.00 8.75 5.29
N PRO A 57 -15.23 8.06 4.44
CA PRO A 57 -15.37 8.15 2.97
C PRO A 57 -16.81 7.92 2.49
N LEU A 58 -17.49 6.87 2.97
CA LEU A 58 -18.89 6.59 2.59
C LEU A 58 -19.83 7.74 2.99
N GLN A 59 -19.69 8.26 4.22
CA GLN A 59 -20.51 9.39 4.68
C GLN A 59 -20.29 10.64 3.84
N GLN A 60 -19.05 10.93 3.45
CA GLN A 60 -18.72 12.06 2.58
C GLN A 60 -19.36 11.88 1.20
N ALA A 61 -19.26 10.69 0.62
CA ALA A 61 -19.84 10.39 -0.69
C ALA A 61 -21.38 10.49 -0.68
N LEU A 62 -22.05 9.94 0.35
CA LEU A 62 -23.50 10.07 0.51
C LEU A 62 -23.91 11.53 0.68
N LYS A 63 -23.19 12.30 1.50
CA LYS A 63 -23.44 13.73 1.72
C LYS A 63 -23.31 14.54 0.45
N GLN A 64 -22.25 14.31 -0.34
CA GLN A 64 -22.04 14.98 -1.63
C GLN A 64 -23.13 14.61 -2.64
N THR A 65 -23.49 13.33 -2.71
CA THR A 65 -24.53 12.79 -3.59
C THR A 65 -25.88 13.43 -3.29
N PHE A 66 -26.34 13.43 -2.04
CA PHE A 66 -27.61 14.03 -1.66
C PHE A 66 -27.62 15.56 -1.84
N ALA A 67 -26.49 16.24 -1.59
CA ALA A 67 -26.36 17.67 -1.85
C ALA A 67 -26.45 17.99 -3.35
N LYS A 68 -25.87 17.16 -4.22
CA LYS A 68 -26.00 17.28 -5.68
C LYS A 68 -27.44 17.10 -6.13
N ARG A 69 -28.12 16.03 -5.68
CA ARG A 69 -29.52 15.74 -6.02
C ARG A 69 -30.48 16.83 -5.57
N SER A 70 -30.33 17.31 -4.33
CA SER A 70 -31.13 18.40 -3.78
C SER A 70 -31.02 19.67 -4.62
N ARG A 71 -29.79 20.04 -5.04
CA ARG A 71 -29.55 21.18 -5.96
C ARG A 71 -30.17 20.98 -7.34
N SER A 72 -30.29 19.73 -7.79
CA SER A 72 -30.92 19.37 -9.07
C SER A 72 -32.44 19.18 -8.98
N GLY A 73 -33.06 19.34 -7.81
CA GLY A 73 -34.49 19.09 -7.61
C GLY A 73 -34.91 17.62 -7.79
N LEU A 74 -33.95 16.70 -7.66
CA LEU A 74 -34.21 15.27 -7.74
C LEU A 74 -34.70 14.74 -6.38
N PRO A 75 -35.49 13.65 -6.36
CA PRO A 75 -35.91 13.02 -5.11
C PRO A 75 -34.74 12.63 -4.22
N GLY A 76 -34.93 12.70 -2.91
CA GLY A 76 -33.97 12.23 -1.91
C GLY A 76 -34.68 11.77 -0.64
N PRO A 77 -33.93 11.16 0.30
CA PRO A 77 -34.47 10.70 1.58
C PRO A 77 -35.15 11.83 2.36
N ALA A 78 -36.17 11.49 3.13
CA ALA A 78 -36.84 12.42 4.04
C ALA A 78 -35.87 12.96 5.09
N SER A 79 -34.97 12.10 5.59
CA SER A 79 -33.94 12.47 6.54
C SER A 79 -32.65 11.68 6.31
N VAL A 80 -31.52 12.31 6.68
CA VAL A 80 -30.20 11.66 6.71
C VAL A 80 -29.50 12.06 8.00
N THR A 81 -29.07 11.09 8.79
CA THR A 81 -28.27 11.34 9.99
C THR A 81 -26.90 10.68 9.88
N TYR A 82 -25.90 11.35 10.48
CA TYR A 82 -24.50 10.92 10.49
C TYR A 82 -23.98 10.97 11.93
N GLU A 83 -23.49 9.83 12.42
CA GLU A 83 -22.91 9.63 13.74
C GLU A 83 -21.54 8.97 13.56
N ASN A 84 -20.53 9.43 14.30
CA ASN A 84 -19.17 8.88 14.24
C ASN A 84 -18.65 8.68 15.66
N ASP A 85 -18.06 7.51 15.91
CA ASP A 85 -17.31 7.19 17.11
C ASP A 85 -15.88 6.86 16.72
N VAL A 86 -14.91 7.44 17.43
CA VAL A 86 -13.48 7.27 17.15
C VAL A 86 -12.83 6.75 18.42
N ALA A 87 -12.34 5.52 18.36
CA ALA A 87 -11.59 4.88 19.43
C ALA A 87 -10.12 4.76 19.02
N VAL A 88 -9.24 5.34 19.84
CA VAL A 88 -7.79 5.22 19.68
C VAL A 88 -7.24 4.48 20.88
N THR A 89 -6.59 3.34 20.66
CA THR A 89 -5.85 2.65 21.71
C THR A 89 -4.42 3.17 21.72
N PRO A 90 -4.01 3.98 22.73
CA PRO A 90 -2.69 4.59 22.73
C PRO A 90 -1.57 3.53 22.85
N LYS A 91 -0.45 3.74 22.12
CA LYS A 91 0.77 2.93 22.24
C LYS A 91 1.23 2.96 23.71
N PRO A 92 1.26 1.83 24.44
CA PRO A 92 1.89 1.80 25.75
C PRO A 92 3.39 2.10 25.58
N GLN A 93 3.95 2.93 26.46
CA GLN A 93 5.36 3.33 26.38
C GLN A 93 6.28 2.10 26.54
N GLY A 94 6.89 1.63 25.43
CA GLY A 94 7.86 0.53 25.41
C GLY A 94 8.07 -0.04 24.00
N ILE A 95 9.24 -0.64 23.75
CA ILE A 95 9.63 -1.26 22.47
C ILE A 95 8.84 -2.58 22.23
N ASP A 96 8.27 -3.18 23.29
CA ASP A 96 7.49 -4.43 23.24
C ASP A 96 5.97 -4.23 23.48
N GLY A 97 5.43 -3.04 23.16
CA GLY A 97 4.00 -2.77 23.31
C GLY A 97 3.15 -3.57 22.31
N PRO A 98 1.90 -3.95 22.65
CA PRO A 98 0.95 -4.46 21.66
C PRO A 98 0.80 -3.49 20.47
N PRO A 99 0.39 -3.99 19.30
CA PRO A 99 0.08 -3.18 18.12
C PRO A 99 -0.75 -1.96 18.49
N GLN A 100 -0.41 -0.80 17.93
CA GLN A 100 -1.29 0.36 18.02
C GLN A 100 -2.53 0.07 17.17
N GLU A 101 -3.71 0.31 17.73
CA GLU A 101 -4.98 0.14 17.03
C GLU A 101 -5.71 1.48 16.95
N PHE A 102 -6.18 1.81 15.74
CA PHE A 102 -7.05 2.95 15.47
C PHE A 102 -8.35 2.42 14.88
N ILE A 103 -9.49 2.70 15.54
CA ILE A 103 -10.81 2.20 15.13
C ILE A 103 -11.76 3.39 14.97
N VAL A 104 -12.33 3.55 13.78
CA VAL A 104 -13.43 4.48 13.51
C VAL A 104 -14.67 3.65 13.23
N THR A 105 -15.76 3.95 13.91
CA THR A 105 -17.08 3.40 13.61
C THR A 105 -18.03 4.54 13.26
N ALA A 106 -18.46 4.58 12.01
CA ALA A 106 -19.41 5.54 11.49
C ALA A 106 -20.76 4.88 11.28
N LYS A 107 -21.83 5.63 11.56
CA LYS A 107 -23.21 5.22 11.32
C LYS A 107 -23.92 6.28 10.51
N THR A 108 -24.56 5.85 9.42
CA THR A 108 -25.43 6.68 8.58
C THR A 108 -26.81 6.08 8.58
N VAL A 109 -27.83 6.91 8.81
CA VAL A 109 -29.23 6.48 8.73
C VAL A 109 -29.92 7.28 7.64
N LEU A 110 -30.54 6.58 6.69
CA LEU A 110 -31.42 7.16 5.67
C LEU A 110 -32.85 6.78 5.98
N GLU A 111 -33.76 7.75 5.93
CA GLU A 111 -35.20 7.50 6.13
C GLU A 111 -35.97 7.91 4.88
N PHE A 112 -36.84 7.03 4.41
CA PHE A 112 -37.75 7.25 3.30
C PHE A 112 -39.18 7.01 3.77
N ASP A 113 -40.06 7.99 3.60
CA ASP A 113 -41.49 7.86 3.90
C ASP A 113 -42.23 7.00 2.86
N ASN A 114 -41.68 6.87 1.64
CA ASN A 114 -42.22 6.12 0.52
C ASN A 114 -41.19 6.01 -0.63
N PRO A 115 -41.38 5.09 -1.60
CA PRO A 115 -40.46 4.89 -2.73
C PRO A 115 -40.22 6.12 -3.60
N LYS A 116 -41.15 7.08 -3.66
CA LYS A 116 -40.98 8.27 -4.51
C LYS A 116 -39.85 9.16 -4.05
N GLN A 117 -39.53 9.15 -2.75
CA GLN A 117 -38.37 9.86 -2.22
C GLN A 117 -37.04 9.22 -2.70
N ALA A 118 -37.05 7.92 -3.01
CA ALA A 118 -35.98 7.26 -3.74
C ALA A 118 -36.12 7.39 -5.28
N GLY A 119 -37.06 8.21 -5.78
CA GLY A 119 -37.29 8.32 -7.22
C GLY A 119 -37.88 7.06 -7.86
N LEU A 120 -38.47 6.17 -7.07
CA LEU A 120 -39.10 4.93 -7.50
C LEU A 120 -40.63 5.05 -7.43
N ASP A 121 -41.32 4.34 -8.32
CA ASP A 121 -42.78 4.25 -8.28
C ASP A 121 -43.29 3.25 -7.23
N LYS A 122 -42.50 2.21 -6.98
CA LYS A 122 -42.71 1.14 -5.99
C LYS A 122 -41.33 0.64 -5.58
N TRP A 123 -41.15 0.17 -4.35
CA TRP A 123 -39.96 -0.57 -3.99
C TRP A 123 -39.78 -1.81 -4.87
N PRO A 124 -38.55 -2.14 -5.27
CA PRO A 124 -38.27 -3.33 -6.06
C PRO A 124 -38.60 -4.59 -5.27
N ASP A 125 -39.02 -5.62 -5.99
CA ASP A 125 -39.24 -6.95 -5.45
C ASP A 125 -37.89 -7.54 -4.98
N THR A 126 -37.89 -8.31 -3.88
CA THR A 126 -36.65 -8.87 -3.32
C THR A 126 -36.30 -10.17 -4.01
N ILE A 127 -35.53 -10.05 -5.09
CA ILE A 127 -35.14 -11.19 -5.92
C ILE A 127 -33.66 -11.52 -5.65
N VAL A 128 -33.41 -12.75 -5.18
CA VAL A 128 -32.07 -13.32 -5.12
C VAL A 128 -31.79 -13.95 -6.48
N ALA A 129 -30.89 -13.32 -7.24
CA ALA A 129 -30.47 -13.82 -8.55
C ALA A 129 -29.73 -15.16 -8.42
N ASP A 130 -29.63 -15.91 -9.52
CA ASP A 130 -28.78 -17.10 -9.58
C ASP A 130 -27.35 -16.73 -9.14
N HIS A 131 -26.82 -17.45 -8.14
CA HIS A 131 -25.48 -17.17 -7.61
C HIS A 131 -24.44 -17.22 -8.74
N PRO A 132 -23.71 -16.13 -9.00
CA PRO A 132 -22.61 -16.17 -9.96
C PRO A 132 -21.44 -17.04 -9.47
N PHE A 133 -21.39 -17.39 -8.17
CA PHE A 133 -20.25 -18.10 -7.58
C PHE A 133 -20.68 -19.30 -6.72
N THR A 134 -20.15 -20.47 -7.05
CA THR A 134 -20.54 -21.78 -6.50
C THR A 134 -19.86 -22.17 -5.19
N GLN A 135 -19.24 -21.24 -4.46
CA GLN A 135 -18.37 -21.57 -3.30
C GLN A 135 -18.87 -21.11 -1.93
N GLY A 136 -20.01 -20.40 -1.83
CA GLY A 136 -20.61 -20.02 -0.55
C GLY A 136 -21.41 -21.15 0.11
N ASN A 137 -21.58 -21.10 1.43
CA ASN A 137 -22.40 -22.05 2.21
C ASN A 137 -23.82 -21.55 2.52
N GLY A 138 -24.23 -20.42 1.93
CA GLY A 138 -25.56 -19.83 2.14
C GLY A 138 -26.70 -20.82 1.92
N VAL A 139 -27.75 -20.73 2.73
CA VAL A 139 -28.89 -21.68 2.71
C VAL A 139 -30.08 -21.19 1.88
N ILE A 140 -30.03 -19.95 1.39
CA ILE A 140 -31.05 -19.34 0.54
C ILE A 140 -30.84 -19.74 -0.92
N VAL A 141 -31.95 -20.02 -1.60
CA VAL A 141 -31.96 -20.49 -2.98
C VAL A 141 -32.33 -19.29 -3.87
N PRO A 142 -31.76 -19.15 -5.07
CA PRO A 142 -32.22 -18.14 -6.02
C PRO A 142 -33.75 -18.15 -6.19
N GLY A 143 -34.37 -16.97 -6.15
CA GLY A 143 -35.82 -16.85 -6.14
C GLY A 143 -36.33 -15.46 -5.72
N ASP A 144 -37.64 -15.27 -5.86
CA ASP A 144 -38.36 -14.09 -5.38
C ASP A 144 -38.84 -14.33 -3.94
N TYR A 145 -38.37 -13.47 -3.02
CA TYR A 145 -38.66 -13.51 -1.59
C TYR A 145 -39.71 -12.49 -1.16
N SER A 146 -40.33 -11.77 -2.09
CA SER A 146 -41.24 -10.67 -1.78
C SER A 146 -42.46 -11.12 -0.98
N ASP A 147 -43.05 -12.27 -1.30
CA ASP A 147 -44.17 -12.84 -0.54
C ASP A 147 -43.73 -13.30 0.86
N ASN A 148 -42.53 -13.88 0.99
CA ASN A 148 -41.97 -14.27 2.29
C ASN A 148 -41.77 -13.05 3.19
N ILE A 149 -41.23 -11.96 2.63
CA ILE A 149 -41.05 -10.69 3.34
C ILE A 149 -42.40 -10.09 3.73
N LYS A 150 -43.37 -10.09 2.81
CA LYS A 150 -44.71 -9.58 3.07
C LYS A 150 -45.40 -10.34 4.21
N ASP A 151 -45.29 -11.66 4.22
CA ASP A 151 -45.86 -12.52 5.26
C ASP A 151 -45.15 -12.32 6.61
N PHE A 152 -43.82 -12.20 6.59
CA PHE A 152 -43.03 -11.90 7.78
C PHE A 152 -43.39 -10.54 8.40
N LEU A 153 -43.47 -9.49 7.59
CA LEU A 153 -43.90 -8.16 8.04
C LEU A 153 -45.33 -8.17 8.56
N ALA A 154 -46.24 -8.93 7.95
CA ALA A 154 -47.61 -9.08 8.46
C ALA A 154 -47.64 -9.72 9.86
N ALA A 155 -46.71 -10.64 10.13
CA ALA A 155 -46.58 -11.33 11.40
C ALA A 155 -45.94 -10.44 12.48
N GLU A 156 -44.85 -9.75 12.16
CA GLU A 156 -44.11 -8.89 13.11
C GLU A 156 -44.80 -7.54 13.34
N LEU A 157 -45.50 -7.01 12.32
CA LEU A 157 -46.20 -5.72 12.35
C LEU A 157 -47.70 -5.89 12.01
N PRO A 158 -48.52 -6.44 12.93
CA PRO A 158 -49.94 -6.66 12.68
C PRO A 158 -50.67 -5.37 12.26
N GLY A 159 -51.31 -5.40 11.09
CA GLY A 159 -52.08 -4.29 10.54
C GLY A 159 -51.30 -3.31 9.64
N ILE A 160 -50.02 -3.59 9.34
CA ILE A 160 -49.22 -2.76 8.42
C ILE A 160 -49.91 -2.56 7.06
N TRP A 161 -50.53 -3.63 6.52
CA TRP A 161 -51.22 -3.61 5.23
C TRP A 161 -52.58 -2.89 5.22
N ASP A 162 -53.10 -2.49 6.37
CA ASP A 162 -54.31 -1.66 6.43
C ASP A 162 -54.00 -0.19 6.08
N GLN A 163 -52.73 0.22 6.19
CA GLN A 163 -52.28 1.60 5.98
C GLN A 163 -51.40 1.74 4.75
N TYR A 164 -50.62 0.71 4.42
CA TYR A 164 -49.68 0.72 3.31
C TYR A 164 -50.00 -0.39 2.31
N GLU A 165 -49.83 -0.08 1.03
CA GLU A 165 -49.75 -1.11 -0.01
C GLU A 165 -48.32 -1.66 -0.01
N PHE A 166 -48.17 -2.99 -0.10
CA PHE A 166 -46.84 -3.61 -0.15
C PHE A 166 -46.01 -3.07 -1.32
N GLY A 167 -44.79 -2.64 -1.03
CA GLY A 167 -43.90 -1.90 -1.90
C GLY A 167 -44.06 -0.37 -1.83
N TYR A 168 -44.86 0.16 -0.91
CA TYR A 168 -45.06 1.60 -0.69
C TYR A 168 -44.83 2.04 0.76
N GLU A 169 -44.45 1.10 1.62
CA GLU A 169 -44.12 1.31 3.03
C GLU A 169 -42.91 2.23 3.25
N PRO A 170 -42.81 2.89 4.43
CA PRO A 170 -41.64 3.67 4.82
C PRO A 170 -40.44 2.77 5.13
N ARG A 171 -39.29 3.09 4.53
CA ARG A 171 -38.04 2.34 4.72
C ARG A 171 -36.98 3.13 5.46
N ARG A 172 -36.21 2.42 6.25
CA ARG A 172 -35.03 2.94 6.94
C ARG A 172 -33.82 2.10 6.60
N TYR A 173 -32.77 2.75 6.14
CA TYR A 173 -31.49 2.12 5.82
C TYR A 173 -30.45 2.58 6.83
N ILE A 174 -29.76 1.63 7.45
CA ILE A 174 -28.69 1.92 8.42
C ILE A 174 -27.40 1.36 7.84
N PHE A 175 -26.44 2.24 7.57
CA PHE A 175 -25.09 1.88 7.16
C PHE A 175 -24.16 2.06 8.35
N ARG A 176 -23.44 1.01 8.73
CA ARG A 176 -22.34 1.06 9.68
C ARG A 176 -21.05 0.80 8.92
N GLU A 177 -20.11 1.70 9.06
CA GLU A 177 -18.79 1.60 8.46
C GLU A 177 -17.78 1.53 9.59
N THR A 178 -16.98 0.48 9.61
CA THR A 178 -15.90 0.31 10.58
C THR A 178 -14.58 0.26 9.85
N TYR A 179 -13.64 1.07 10.31
CA TYR A 179 -12.30 1.14 9.80
C TYR A 179 -11.34 0.89 10.96
N LYS A 180 -10.55 -0.18 10.88
CA LYS A 180 -9.56 -0.58 11.88
C LYS A 180 -8.19 -0.64 11.23
N ILE A 181 -7.24 0.12 11.77
CA ILE A 181 -5.82 0.07 11.41
C ILE A 181 -5.05 -0.60 12.55
N THR A 182 -4.21 -1.58 12.24
CA THR A 182 -3.32 -2.29 13.19
C THR A 182 -1.87 -2.21 12.74
N TYR A 183 -0.98 -1.55 13.50
CA TYR A 183 0.43 -1.35 13.13
C TYR A 183 1.36 -2.50 13.57
N PRO A 184 2.40 -2.89 12.79
CA PRO A 184 3.36 -3.92 13.17
C PRO A 184 4.31 -3.50 14.30
N ALA A 185 4.99 -4.46 14.92
CA ALA A 185 6.01 -4.24 15.96
C ALA A 185 7.41 -4.11 15.34
N GLU A 186 8.18 -3.08 15.71
CA GLU A 186 9.50 -2.76 15.13
C GLU A 186 10.56 -3.85 15.41
N SER A 187 11.26 -4.32 14.36
CA SER A 187 12.36 -5.29 14.42
C SER A 187 13.75 -4.63 14.52
N ALA A 188 14.66 -5.25 15.29
CA ALA A 188 16.02 -4.76 15.56
C ALA A 188 17.11 -5.60 14.86
N PRO A 189 18.23 -5.02 14.37
CA PRO A 189 19.31 -5.79 13.74
C PRO A 189 20.60 -5.92 14.59
N LYS A 190 21.44 -6.92 14.28
CA LYS A 190 22.76 -7.21 14.90
C LYS A 190 23.87 -7.63 13.89
N LEU A 191 25.06 -7.06 14.11
CA LEU A 191 26.44 -7.29 13.57
C LEU A 191 26.97 -8.76 13.66
N PRO A 192 28.07 -9.23 12.95
CA PRO A 192 29.40 -8.58 12.84
C PRO A 192 30.32 -8.88 11.59
N LEU A 193 31.56 -8.31 11.62
CA LEU A 193 32.62 -8.18 10.59
C LEU A 193 33.60 -9.38 10.38
N PRO A 194 34.27 -9.49 9.20
CA PRO A 194 35.38 -10.44 8.94
C PRO A 194 36.79 -9.79 8.72
N PRO A 195 37.91 -10.59 8.66
CA PRO A 195 39.31 -10.11 8.70
C PRO A 195 40.02 -10.00 7.32
N ILE A 196 41.13 -9.23 7.27
CA ILE A 196 41.86 -8.75 6.06
C ILE A 196 43.25 -9.42 5.88
N THR A 197 43.70 -9.50 4.61
CA THR A 197 45.05 -9.93 4.13
C THR A 197 45.72 -8.87 3.24
N THR A 198 47.05 -8.96 3.04
CA THR A 198 47.93 -7.93 2.44
C THR A 198 48.06 -7.98 0.90
N ALA A 199 47.48 -6.97 0.25
CA ALA A 199 47.82 -6.40 -1.07
C ALA A 199 47.58 -4.87 -0.95
N ASP A 200 47.47 -4.11 -2.04
CA ASP A 200 46.75 -2.81 -1.97
C ASP A 200 45.51 -3.04 -1.13
N SER A 201 45.38 -2.28 -0.04
CA SER A 201 44.29 -2.56 0.88
C SER A 201 43.05 -2.11 0.13
N THR A 202 42.22 -3.07 -0.25
CA THR A 202 40.88 -2.81 -0.75
C THR A 202 39.92 -3.51 0.19
N THR A 203 39.07 -2.72 0.85
CA THR A 203 37.89 -3.26 1.52
C THR A 203 36.75 -3.21 0.53
N VAL A 204 36.07 -4.33 0.31
CA VAL A 204 34.75 -4.36 -0.35
C VAL A 204 33.74 -4.75 0.70
N LYS A 205 32.65 -4.02 0.78
CA LYS A 205 31.53 -4.33 1.65
C LYS A 205 30.22 -4.10 0.91
N GLU A 206 29.34 -5.07 1.03
CA GLU A 206 27.98 -4.94 0.53
C GLU A 206 27.14 -4.07 1.48
N ILE A 207 26.37 -3.16 0.89
CA ILE A 207 25.39 -2.32 1.58
C ILE A 207 24.08 -2.43 0.80
N VAL A 208 22.95 -2.32 1.49
CA VAL A 208 21.64 -2.20 0.84
C VAL A 208 21.12 -0.82 1.14
N PHE A 209 20.90 0.00 0.11
CA PHE A 209 20.11 1.22 0.28
C PHE A 209 18.63 0.86 0.34
N GLY A 210 17.87 1.66 1.07
CA GLY A 210 16.43 1.66 0.95
C GLY A 210 15.70 1.26 2.23
N PHE A 211 14.49 0.73 2.07
CA PHE A 211 13.60 0.41 3.18
C PHE A 211 12.75 -0.81 2.88
N THR A 212 12.20 -1.38 3.94
CA THR A 212 11.11 -2.34 3.91
C THR A 212 10.14 -1.90 4.97
N GLU A 213 8.94 -1.53 4.55
CA GLU A 213 7.86 -1.17 5.45
C GLU A 213 6.74 -2.20 5.28
N THR A 214 6.39 -2.83 6.40
CA THR A 214 5.13 -3.54 6.51
C THR A 214 4.08 -2.51 6.88
N GLY A 215 3.09 -2.36 6.00
CA GLY A 215 1.97 -1.51 6.24
C GLY A 215 1.15 -1.94 7.44
N PRO A 216 0.34 -1.05 8.03
CA PRO A 216 -0.63 -1.52 8.98
C PRO A 216 -1.66 -2.41 8.28
N ARG A 217 -2.13 -3.42 9.00
CA ARG A 217 -3.31 -4.17 8.60
C ARG A 217 -4.53 -3.26 8.64
N ILE A 218 -5.24 -3.17 7.53
CA ILE A 218 -6.46 -2.39 7.39
C ILE A 218 -7.64 -3.36 7.33
N ASP A 219 -8.44 -3.42 8.39
CA ASP A 219 -9.73 -4.11 8.36
C ASP A 219 -10.83 -3.04 8.16
N TYR A 220 -11.52 -3.10 7.02
CA TYR A 220 -12.64 -2.24 6.68
C TYR A 220 -13.91 -3.05 6.54
N THR A 221 -14.99 -2.67 7.20
CA THR A 221 -16.27 -3.36 7.07
C THR A 221 -17.41 -2.38 6.88
N ILE A 222 -18.30 -2.67 5.95
CA ILE A 222 -19.59 -2.03 5.78
C ILE A 222 -20.66 -3.04 6.18
N ASP A 223 -21.58 -2.60 7.03
CA ASP A 223 -22.75 -3.33 7.47
C ASP A 223 -23.99 -2.49 7.14
N GLU A 224 -24.88 -3.03 6.31
CA GLU A 224 -26.12 -2.41 5.89
C GLU A 224 -27.32 -3.18 6.47
N GLU A 225 -28.16 -2.49 7.23
CA GLU A 225 -29.44 -3.02 7.71
C GLU A 225 -30.60 -2.33 6.99
N TRP A 226 -31.55 -3.14 6.52
CA TRP A 226 -32.82 -2.68 5.95
C TRP A 226 -33.92 -2.87 6.98
N GLU A 227 -34.46 -1.77 7.47
CA GLU A 227 -35.57 -1.77 8.42
C GLU A 227 -36.86 -1.27 7.79
N GLU A 228 -37.97 -1.96 8.06
CA GLU A 228 -39.32 -1.45 7.81
C GLU A 228 -39.92 -0.96 9.12
N CYS A 229 -40.39 0.28 9.13
CA CYS A 229 -40.87 0.92 10.36
C CYS A 229 -42.39 1.21 10.29
N PHE A 230 -43.13 0.69 11.27
CA PHE A 230 -44.56 0.93 11.44
C PHE A 230 -44.88 1.40 12.86
N LEU A 231 -45.51 2.58 12.99
CA LEU A 231 -45.89 3.18 14.28
C LEU A 231 -44.73 3.27 15.31
N GLY A 232 -43.50 3.46 14.83
CA GLY A 232 -42.29 3.55 15.66
C GLY A 232 -41.69 2.20 16.06
N ILE A 233 -42.22 1.08 15.55
CA ILE A 233 -41.62 -0.26 15.66
C ILE A 233 -40.94 -0.56 14.34
N CYS A 234 -39.66 -0.90 14.36
CA CYS A 234 -38.88 -1.24 13.16
C CYS A 234 -38.49 -2.72 13.18
N VAL A 235 -38.51 -3.37 12.02
CA VAL A 235 -38.14 -4.77 11.84
C VAL A 235 -37.07 -4.87 10.75
N THR A 236 -35.96 -5.53 11.05
CA THR A 236 -34.88 -5.79 10.08
C THR A 236 -35.33 -6.85 9.08
N LEU A 237 -35.41 -6.46 7.80
CA LEU A 237 -35.72 -7.35 6.70
C LEU A 237 -34.50 -8.04 6.14
N ALA A 238 -33.41 -7.29 6.02
CA ALA A 238 -32.15 -7.78 5.52
C ALA A 238 -30.99 -7.11 6.22
N GLU A 239 -29.90 -7.85 6.34
CA GLU A 239 -28.62 -7.38 6.84
C GLU A 239 -27.55 -7.83 5.84
N VAL A 240 -26.71 -6.91 5.38
CA VAL A 240 -25.62 -7.19 4.45
C VAL A 240 -24.34 -6.65 5.03
N LYS A 241 -23.41 -7.54 5.35
CA LYS A 241 -22.06 -7.21 5.78
C LYS A 241 -21.09 -7.50 4.66
N ALA A 242 -20.31 -6.50 4.26
CA ALA A 242 -19.16 -6.64 3.40
C ALA A 242 -17.92 -6.19 4.17
N GLY A 243 -16.80 -6.89 4.01
CA GLY A 243 -15.57 -6.51 4.70
C GLY A 243 -14.33 -6.84 3.91
N LEU A 244 -13.37 -5.92 3.90
CA LEU A 244 -12.04 -6.05 3.35
C LEU A 244 -11.04 -6.13 4.51
N ALA A 245 -10.08 -7.03 4.43
CA ALA A 245 -8.87 -6.96 5.24
C ALA A 245 -7.67 -6.90 4.30
N LEU A 246 -6.85 -5.87 4.44
CA LEU A 246 -5.67 -5.63 3.63
C LEU A 246 -4.44 -5.69 4.53
N ASP A 247 -3.58 -6.67 4.28
CA ASP A 247 -2.21 -6.69 4.74
C ASP A 247 -1.32 -6.32 3.55
N TRP A 248 -0.34 -5.43 3.72
CA TRP A 248 0.55 -5.03 2.63
C TRP A 248 1.99 -4.83 3.09
N ASP A 249 2.93 -5.14 2.20
CA ASP A 249 4.34 -4.85 2.37
C ASP A 249 4.81 -4.05 1.17
N ILE A 250 5.59 -3.01 1.44
CA ILE A 250 6.31 -2.30 0.39
C ILE A 250 7.78 -2.10 0.75
N GLY A 251 8.65 -2.22 -0.24
CA GLY A 251 10.06 -1.95 -0.04
C GLY A 251 10.75 -1.59 -1.34
N LEU A 252 11.77 -0.78 -1.21
CA LEU A 252 12.75 -0.53 -2.25
C LEU A 252 14.11 -0.86 -1.63
N ARG A 253 14.81 -1.85 -2.20
CA ARG A 253 16.04 -2.43 -1.67
C ARG A 253 17.06 -2.43 -2.79
N LEU A 254 18.08 -1.58 -2.68
CA LEU A 254 19.04 -1.32 -3.74
C LEU A 254 20.42 -1.78 -3.27
N PRO A 255 20.78 -3.06 -3.51
CA PRO A 255 22.04 -3.62 -3.07
C PRO A 255 23.21 -3.08 -3.89
N VAL A 256 24.32 -2.83 -3.20
CA VAL A 256 25.52 -2.25 -3.79
C VAL A 256 26.78 -2.84 -3.17
N ASP A 257 27.84 -2.88 -3.96
CA ASP A 257 29.20 -3.08 -3.48
C ASP A 257 29.87 -1.72 -3.30
N VAL A 258 30.34 -1.44 -2.09
CA VAL A 258 31.19 -0.28 -1.81
C VAL A 258 32.61 -0.76 -1.63
N SER A 259 33.50 -0.34 -2.54
CA SER A 259 34.93 -0.64 -2.45
C SER A 259 35.70 0.60 -2.05
N MET A 260 36.54 0.52 -1.02
CA MET A 260 37.52 1.55 -0.67
C MET A 260 38.93 1.02 -0.91
N THR A 261 39.73 1.75 -1.67
CA THR A 261 41.13 1.40 -1.98
C THR A 261 42.08 2.47 -1.49
N SER A 262 43.17 2.03 -0.85
CA SER A 262 44.29 2.86 -0.43
C SER A 262 45.64 2.22 -0.77
N ALA A 263 46.70 3.02 -0.76
CA ALA A 263 48.06 2.49 -0.79
C ALA A 263 48.35 1.73 0.51
N ASN A 264 49.03 0.59 0.43
CA ASN A 264 49.38 -0.21 1.61
C ASN A 264 50.87 -0.59 1.61
N PRO A 265 51.65 -0.20 2.63
CA PRO A 265 51.27 0.64 3.76
C PRO A 265 51.16 2.13 3.37
N LEU A 266 50.46 2.92 4.19
CA LEU A 266 50.58 4.37 4.18
C LEU A 266 51.91 4.78 4.82
N VAL A 267 52.54 5.83 4.30
CA VAL A 267 53.82 6.35 4.81
C VAL A 267 53.55 7.42 5.85
N PHE A 268 54.24 7.31 6.98
CA PHE A 268 54.19 8.27 8.07
C PHE A 268 54.39 9.72 7.61
N ASN A 269 53.61 10.63 8.19
CA ASN A 269 53.62 12.09 7.93
C ASN A 269 53.40 12.45 6.44
N THR A 270 52.64 11.61 5.73
CA THR A 270 52.28 11.82 4.32
C THR A 270 50.77 11.96 4.18
N SER A 271 50.35 12.80 3.24
CA SER A 271 48.94 13.00 2.90
C SER A 271 48.56 12.15 1.69
N TYR A 272 47.46 11.44 1.79
CA TYR A 272 46.95 10.52 0.77
C TYR A 272 45.60 10.97 0.22
N GLN A 273 45.40 10.66 -1.06
CA GLN A 273 44.07 10.61 -1.67
C GLN A 273 43.68 9.13 -1.76
N LEU A 274 42.57 8.77 -1.14
CA LEU A 274 41.98 7.45 -1.24
C LEU A 274 40.94 7.47 -2.37
N SER A 275 40.39 6.30 -2.64
CA SER A 275 39.30 6.20 -3.61
C SER A 275 38.24 5.23 -3.18
N SER A 276 37.00 5.56 -3.52
CA SER A 276 35.85 4.71 -3.35
C SER A 276 35.17 4.45 -4.70
N THR A 277 34.43 3.35 -4.78
CA THR A 277 33.56 3.03 -5.92
C THR A 277 32.30 2.35 -5.39
N ILE A 278 31.14 2.72 -5.94
CA ILE A 278 29.86 2.07 -5.69
C ILE A 278 29.50 1.29 -6.95
N THR A 279 29.34 -0.02 -6.83
CA THR A 279 28.92 -0.87 -7.94
C THR A 279 27.52 -1.40 -7.65
N PRO A 280 26.53 -1.10 -8.51
CA PRO A 280 25.21 -1.71 -8.40
C PRO A 280 25.29 -3.24 -8.39
N LEU A 281 24.49 -3.87 -7.53
CA LEU A 281 24.29 -5.31 -7.51
C LEU A 281 22.87 -5.66 -7.95
N ASP A 282 22.69 -6.93 -8.26
CA ASP A 282 21.42 -7.61 -8.56
C ASP A 282 21.41 -8.82 -7.62
N TRP A 283 20.72 -8.67 -6.49
CA TRP A 283 20.74 -9.68 -5.44
C TRP A 283 19.63 -10.69 -5.66
N THR A 284 19.96 -11.95 -5.40
CA THR A 284 18.96 -13.02 -5.32
C THR A 284 18.27 -13.01 -3.94
N ALA A 285 17.13 -13.72 -3.84
CA ALA A 285 16.45 -13.94 -2.56
C ALA A 285 17.33 -14.45 -1.44
N ALA A 286 18.19 -15.41 -1.73
CA ALA A 286 19.10 -15.97 -0.75
C ALA A 286 20.11 -14.93 -0.23
N GLN A 287 20.45 -13.90 -1.02
CA GLN A 287 21.38 -12.84 -0.60
C GLN A 287 20.67 -11.82 0.30
N PHE A 288 19.43 -11.43 -0.02
CA PHE A 288 18.60 -10.61 0.87
C PHE A 288 18.39 -11.29 2.23
N GLU A 289 18.02 -12.58 2.24
CA GLU A 289 17.85 -13.35 3.48
C GLU A 289 19.16 -13.45 4.30
N GLN A 290 20.31 -13.61 3.65
CA GLN A 290 21.62 -13.62 4.32
C GLN A 290 21.97 -12.26 4.94
N ALA A 291 21.49 -11.17 4.35
CA ALA A 291 21.63 -9.83 4.90
C ALA A 291 20.64 -9.54 6.05
N GLY A 292 19.79 -10.51 6.42
CA GLY A 292 18.79 -10.36 7.47
C GLY A 292 17.46 -9.75 7.01
N LEU A 293 17.28 -9.55 5.70
CA LEU A 293 16.09 -8.96 5.11
C LEU A 293 15.09 -10.08 4.77
N GLU A 294 13.96 -10.16 5.48
CA GLU A 294 12.98 -11.22 5.24
C GLU A 294 12.43 -11.20 3.80
N GLY A 295 12.19 -12.42 3.32
CA GLY A 295 12.05 -12.82 1.93
C GLY A 295 10.80 -12.25 1.26
N ALA A 296 10.96 -11.06 0.72
CA ALA A 296 10.17 -10.47 -0.36
C ALA A 296 10.31 -11.25 -1.70
N ASN A 297 10.54 -12.58 -1.66
CA ASN A 297 11.05 -13.37 -2.78
C ASN A 297 12.39 -12.85 -3.32
N GLY A 298 13.10 -12.01 -2.56
CA GLY A 298 14.41 -11.52 -2.95
C GLY A 298 14.46 -10.40 -3.96
N ASN A 299 13.39 -9.63 -4.06
CA ASN A 299 13.29 -8.61 -5.07
C ASN A 299 13.80 -7.26 -4.56
N GLU A 300 14.45 -6.50 -5.44
CA GLU A 300 14.84 -5.10 -5.20
C GLU A 300 13.63 -4.19 -5.02
N PHE A 301 12.50 -4.52 -5.64
CA PHE A 301 11.21 -3.91 -5.32
C PHE A 301 10.27 -4.95 -4.72
N LEU A 302 9.78 -4.65 -3.53
CA LEU A 302 8.79 -5.42 -2.81
C LEU A 302 7.45 -4.70 -2.92
N LEU A 303 6.45 -5.41 -3.43
CA LEU A 303 5.06 -4.99 -3.38
C LEU A 303 4.19 -6.22 -3.21
N ARG A 304 3.63 -6.37 -2.01
CA ARG A 304 2.75 -7.48 -1.68
C ARG A 304 1.50 -6.95 -1.06
N TYR A 305 0.41 -7.61 -1.36
CA TYR A 305 -0.79 -7.47 -0.56
C TYR A 305 -1.59 -8.75 -0.52
N VAL A 306 -2.21 -8.95 0.63
CA VAL A 306 -3.21 -9.98 0.86
C VAL A 306 -4.50 -9.25 1.15
N VAL A 307 -5.49 -9.45 0.29
CA VAL A 307 -6.82 -8.89 0.45
C VAL A 307 -7.78 -10.04 0.72
N PHE A 308 -8.29 -10.09 1.94
CA PHE A 308 -9.47 -10.89 2.24
C PHE A 308 -10.70 -10.03 2.03
N LEU A 309 -11.72 -10.60 1.39
CA LEU A 309 -12.94 -9.89 1.08
C LEU A 309 -14.13 -10.81 1.31
N GLY A 310 -14.96 -10.49 2.31
CA GLY A 310 -16.12 -11.29 2.70
C GLY A 310 -17.43 -10.57 2.47
N VAL A 311 -18.48 -11.32 2.11
CA VAL A 311 -19.87 -10.87 2.15
C VAL A 311 -20.70 -11.87 2.92
N GLN A 312 -21.42 -11.37 3.91
CA GLN A 312 -22.47 -12.09 4.63
C GLN A 312 -23.78 -11.35 4.40
N ALA A 313 -24.81 -12.03 3.94
CA ALA A 313 -26.15 -11.46 3.82
C ALA A 313 -27.14 -12.34 4.57
N GLU A 314 -28.08 -11.72 5.27
CA GLU A 314 -29.18 -12.36 5.99
C GLU A 314 -30.49 -11.73 5.52
N ILE A 315 -31.51 -12.55 5.25
CA ILE A 315 -32.86 -12.10 4.89
C ILE A 315 -33.83 -12.74 5.88
N VAL A 316 -34.54 -11.93 6.64
CA VAL A 316 -35.60 -12.38 7.56
C VAL A 316 -35.09 -13.44 8.55
N GLY A 317 -33.91 -13.22 9.15
CA GLY A 317 -33.35 -14.17 10.11
C GLY A 317 -32.59 -15.35 9.50
N VAL A 318 -32.52 -15.43 8.16
CA VAL A 318 -31.96 -16.57 7.42
C VAL A 318 -30.75 -16.14 6.61
N GLU A 319 -29.62 -16.79 6.84
CA GLU A 319 -28.37 -16.52 6.12
C GLU A 319 -28.51 -16.81 4.63
N ALA A 320 -28.47 -15.75 3.84
CA ALA A 320 -28.63 -15.78 2.40
C ALA A 320 -27.33 -16.10 1.69
N ILE A 321 -26.27 -15.41 2.11
CA ILE A 321 -24.94 -15.49 1.53
C ILE A 321 -23.97 -15.52 2.71
N ASP A 322 -23.05 -16.47 2.68
CA ASP A 322 -21.85 -16.48 3.52
C ASP A 322 -20.69 -16.92 2.63
N TRP A 323 -19.86 -15.95 2.27
CA TRP A 323 -18.84 -16.14 1.27
C TRP A 323 -17.66 -15.20 1.50
N GLY A 324 -16.48 -15.66 1.10
CA GLY A 324 -15.29 -14.84 1.03
C GLY A 324 -14.40 -15.22 -0.13
N ILE A 325 -13.72 -14.22 -0.67
CA ILE A 325 -12.55 -14.38 -1.54
C ILE A 325 -11.32 -14.03 -0.72
N ASP A 326 -10.29 -14.80 -0.95
CA ASP A 326 -8.92 -14.42 -0.60
C ASP A 326 -8.18 -14.16 -1.92
N ALA A 327 -7.61 -12.97 -2.04
CA ALA A 327 -6.79 -12.56 -3.17
C ALA A 327 -5.40 -12.19 -2.65
N GLU A 328 -4.41 -12.97 -3.06
CA GLU A 328 -3.00 -12.67 -2.84
C GLU A 328 -2.41 -12.13 -4.14
N PHE A 329 -1.70 -11.02 -4.04
CA PHE A 329 -0.93 -10.47 -5.15
C PHE A 329 0.50 -10.18 -4.72
N ASP A 330 1.43 -10.61 -5.56
CA ASP A 330 2.84 -10.29 -5.45
C ASP A 330 3.27 -9.58 -6.74
N GLY A 331 3.42 -8.26 -6.64
CA GLY A 331 3.95 -7.40 -7.69
C GLY A 331 5.45 -7.14 -7.56
N SER A 332 6.13 -7.86 -6.67
CA SER A 332 7.55 -7.70 -6.43
C SER A 332 8.36 -8.00 -7.69
N ALA A 333 9.41 -7.22 -7.92
CA ALA A 333 10.22 -7.30 -9.11
C ALA A 333 11.70 -7.14 -8.80
N SER A 334 12.51 -8.04 -9.36
CA SER A 334 13.97 -7.90 -9.33
C SER A 334 14.48 -7.05 -10.48
N PHE A 335 15.50 -6.25 -10.21
CA PHE A 335 16.25 -5.52 -11.21
C PHE A 335 17.63 -5.13 -10.67
N THR A 336 18.61 -5.05 -11.57
CA THR A 336 19.90 -4.44 -11.23
C THR A 336 19.69 -2.99 -10.80
N THR A 337 20.24 -2.61 -9.65
CA THR A 337 20.12 -1.25 -9.07
C THR A 337 20.46 -0.16 -10.11
N PRO A 338 19.53 0.71 -10.50
CA PRO A 338 19.68 1.57 -11.68
C PRO A 338 20.38 2.88 -11.33
N PHE A 339 21.68 2.85 -10.99
CA PHE A 339 22.46 4.06 -10.72
C PHE A 339 23.13 4.67 -11.95
N GLY A 340 23.35 5.98 -11.89
CA GLY A 340 24.14 6.73 -12.86
C GLY A 340 23.30 7.38 -13.97
N PRO A 341 23.86 8.30 -14.77
CA PRO A 341 23.10 9.09 -15.74
C PRO A 341 22.37 8.28 -16.82
N GLY A 342 21.09 8.58 -17.06
CA GLY A 342 20.25 7.94 -18.08
C GLY A 342 19.64 6.57 -17.72
N THR A 343 19.88 6.04 -16.53
CA THR A 343 19.12 4.90 -15.98
C THR A 343 17.71 5.32 -15.57
N SER A 344 16.74 4.45 -15.81
CA SER A 344 15.36 4.59 -15.33
C SER A 344 15.04 3.43 -14.41
N PHE A 345 14.35 3.70 -13.31
CA PHE A 345 13.80 2.63 -12.48
C PHE A 345 12.74 1.85 -13.26
N PRO A 346 12.85 0.52 -13.37
CA PRO A 346 11.87 -0.30 -14.08
C PRO A 346 10.68 -0.61 -13.17
N LEU A 347 10.21 0.35 -12.37
CA LEU A 347 9.04 0.15 -11.53
C LEU A 347 7.79 0.30 -12.40
N PRO A 348 6.97 -0.74 -12.57
CA PRO A 348 5.75 -0.62 -13.34
C PRO A 348 4.76 0.26 -12.56
N SER A 349 4.13 1.22 -13.25
CA SER A 349 2.84 1.72 -12.78
C SER A 349 1.86 0.54 -12.78
N LEU A 350 1.18 0.32 -11.66
CA LEU A 350 0.20 -0.75 -11.50
C LEU A 350 -1.16 -0.12 -11.29
N GLU A 351 -2.10 -0.36 -12.21
CA GLU A 351 -3.50 -0.03 -12.03
C GLU A 351 -4.28 -1.34 -12.18
N LEU A 352 -4.97 -1.73 -11.12
CA LEU A 352 -5.79 -2.92 -11.04
C LEU A 352 -7.23 -2.47 -10.85
N SER A 353 -8.04 -2.70 -11.87
CA SER A 353 -9.49 -2.54 -11.77
C SER A 353 -10.10 -3.57 -10.79
N PRO A 354 -11.30 -3.30 -10.25
CA PRO A 354 -12.11 -4.27 -9.51
C PRO A 354 -12.24 -5.63 -10.19
N ALA A 355 -12.36 -5.62 -11.52
CA ALA A 355 -12.40 -6.86 -12.30
C ALA A 355 -11.07 -7.63 -12.26
N GLN A 356 -9.93 -6.94 -12.24
CA GLN A 356 -8.60 -7.54 -12.18
C GLN A 356 -8.23 -8.02 -10.78
N THR A 357 -8.66 -7.30 -9.75
CA THR A 357 -8.52 -7.75 -8.36
C THR A 357 -9.47 -8.91 -8.05
N GLY A 358 -10.49 -9.12 -8.88
CA GLY A 358 -11.56 -10.10 -8.64
C GLY A 358 -12.55 -9.64 -7.57
N LEU A 359 -12.47 -8.37 -7.18
CA LEU A 359 -13.24 -7.72 -6.12
C LEU A 359 -14.29 -6.81 -6.75
N GLN A 360 -15.08 -7.35 -7.68
CA GLN A 360 -16.23 -6.67 -8.28
C GLN A 360 -17.48 -7.51 -8.04
N TRP A 361 -18.51 -6.87 -7.51
CA TRP A 361 -19.77 -7.50 -7.18
C TRP A 361 -20.94 -6.72 -7.70
N ASP A 362 -21.96 -7.47 -8.09
CA ASP A 362 -23.34 -7.01 -8.23
C ASP A 362 -24.14 -7.78 -7.16
N ILE A 363 -24.21 -7.24 -5.94
CA ILE A 363 -24.88 -7.89 -4.79
C ILE A 363 -26.38 -8.04 -5.10
N VAL A 364 -26.96 -7.01 -5.71
CA VAL A 364 -28.27 -7.08 -6.34
C VAL A 364 -28.16 -6.39 -7.70
N PRO A 365 -28.41 -7.09 -8.82
CA PRO A 365 -28.36 -6.49 -10.14
C PRO A 365 -29.21 -5.21 -10.15
N SER A 366 -28.62 -4.05 -10.48
CA SER A 366 -29.23 -2.69 -10.51
C SER A 366 -29.56 -2.00 -9.18
N ILE A 367 -29.16 -2.55 -8.03
CA ILE A 367 -29.37 -1.90 -6.73
C ILE A 367 -28.08 -1.70 -5.93
N LEU A 368 -27.12 -2.63 -5.98
CA LEU A 368 -25.86 -2.50 -5.25
C LEU A 368 -24.73 -3.25 -5.95
N SER A 369 -23.75 -2.50 -6.45
CA SER A 369 -22.44 -3.02 -6.86
C SER A 369 -21.37 -2.53 -5.91
N VAL A 370 -20.29 -3.31 -5.73
CA VAL A 370 -19.10 -2.93 -4.98
C VAL A 370 -17.88 -3.35 -5.77
N GLY A 371 -16.94 -2.43 -6.00
CA GLY A 371 -15.71 -2.69 -6.72
C GLY A 371 -14.52 -2.12 -5.96
N ILE A 372 -13.41 -2.87 -5.82
CA ILE A 372 -12.16 -2.38 -5.22
C ILE A 372 -11.03 -2.43 -6.25
N GLY A 373 -10.57 -1.26 -6.69
CA GLY A 373 -9.36 -1.12 -7.50
C GLY A 373 -8.13 -0.69 -6.69
N LEU A 374 -6.95 -0.85 -7.29
CA LEU A 374 -5.67 -0.46 -6.73
C LEU A 374 -4.86 0.31 -7.76
N THR A 375 -4.31 1.46 -7.39
CA THR A 375 -3.39 2.21 -8.24
C THR A 375 -2.07 2.39 -7.52
N ILE A 376 -0.95 2.27 -8.23
CA ILE A 376 0.42 2.56 -7.79
C ILE A 376 1.15 3.23 -8.96
N ASN A 377 1.65 4.44 -8.75
CA ASN A 377 2.34 5.19 -9.79
C ASN A 377 3.72 5.65 -9.29
N PRO A 378 4.75 4.79 -9.39
CA PRO A 378 6.07 5.12 -8.89
C PRO A 378 6.76 6.08 -9.86
N SER A 379 7.11 7.27 -9.37
CA SER A 379 8.02 8.19 -10.07
C SER A 379 9.33 8.28 -9.32
N LEU A 380 10.43 7.81 -9.93
CA LEU A 380 11.78 7.94 -9.40
C LEU A 380 12.65 8.68 -10.41
N SER A 381 13.29 9.76 -9.98
CA SER A 381 14.32 10.42 -10.76
C SER A 381 15.71 9.97 -10.30
N GLN A 382 16.76 10.45 -10.97
CA GLN A 382 18.12 10.08 -10.66
C GLN A 382 18.64 10.85 -9.45
N GLY A 383 19.20 10.09 -8.52
CA GLY A 383 19.86 10.61 -7.34
C GLY A 383 21.35 10.79 -7.49
N GLU A 384 21.88 11.75 -6.73
CA GLU A 384 23.26 11.70 -6.27
C GLU A 384 23.36 10.75 -5.09
N ILE A 385 24.37 9.87 -5.09
CA ILE A 385 24.74 9.12 -3.88
C ILE A 385 25.78 9.92 -3.14
N THR A 386 25.56 10.20 -1.86
CA THR A 386 26.54 10.83 -0.98
C THR A 386 26.93 9.89 0.15
N ALA A 387 28.09 10.12 0.74
CA ALA A 387 28.54 9.48 1.96
C ALA A 387 29.48 10.41 2.71
N ASN A 388 29.59 10.25 4.02
CA ASN A 388 30.63 10.89 4.81
C ASN A 388 31.82 9.96 4.97
N TRP A 389 33.01 10.56 5.06
CA TRP A 389 34.25 9.84 5.34
C TRP A 389 34.95 10.46 6.53
N GLN A 390 35.55 9.61 7.37
CA GLN A 390 36.31 10.06 8.52
C GLN A 390 37.42 9.08 8.90
N ALA A 391 38.54 9.62 9.36
CA ALA A 391 39.51 8.83 10.12
C ALA A 391 38.97 8.61 11.53
N VAL A 392 38.83 7.35 11.94
CA VAL A 392 38.23 6.99 13.23
C VAL A 392 39.16 7.39 14.38
N PRO A 393 38.65 8.09 15.41
CA PRO A 393 39.47 8.52 16.54
C PRO A 393 40.23 7.38 17.21
N GLY A 394 41.51 7.60 17.50
CA GLY A 394 42.40 6.61 18.11
C GLY A 394 43.19 5.75 17.12
N SER A 395 43.02 5.97 15.81
CA SER A 395 43.85 5.40 14.75
C SER A 395 44.98 6.35 14.31
N ASP A 396 45.93 5.83 13.54
CA ASP A 396 47.08 6.58 12.99
C ASP A 396 46.74 7.36 11.71
N ALA A 397 45.53 7.91 11.66
CA ALA A 397 45.06 8.78 10.59
C ALA A 397 44.24 9.97 11.12
N GLN A 398 44.25 11.06 10.35
CA GLN A 398 43.38 12.22 10.55
C GLN A 398 42.76 12.66 9.22
N GLY A 399 41.54 13.17 9.31
CA GLY A 399 40.79 13.71 8.19
C GLY A 399 39.30 13.40 8.31
N ASN A 400 38.48 14.22 7.67
CA ASN A 400 37.07 13.95 7.42
C ASN A 400 36.60 14.77 6.21
N GLY A 401 35.45 14.40 5.68
CA GLY A 401 34.77 15.15 4.63
C GLY A 401 33.57 14.37 4.10
N SER A 402 33.01 14.86 2.99
CA SER A 402 31.94 14.18 2.27
C SER A 402 32.42 13.70 0.90
N LEU A 403 31.70 12.73 0.35
CA LEU A 403 31.92 12.15 -0.95
C LEU A 403 30.61 12.15 -1.75
N ALA A 404 30.73 12.40 -3.04
CA ALA A 404 29.64 12.40 -4.01
C ALA A 404 29.95 11.42 -5.14
N TYR A 405 29.06 10.47 -5.39
CA TYR A 405 29.16 9.53 -6.50
C TYR A 405 28.20 9.97 -7.61
N LEU A 406 28.74 10.72 -8.57
CA LEU A 406 27.96 11.32 -9.66
C LEU A 406 27.69 10.37 -10.84
N ASP A 407 28.52 9.33 -10.99
CA ASP A 407 28.46 8.40 -12.12
C ASP A 407 28.85 6.96 -11.71
N PRO A 408 28.18 6.30 -10.74
CA PRO A 408 28.50 4.91 -10.39
C PRO A 408 28.47 3.99 -11.63
N PRO A 409 29.45 3.08 -11.84
CA PRO A 409 30.53 2.69 -10.93
C PRO A 409 31.87 3.41 -11.19
N ALA A 410 31.85 4.67 -11.64
CA ALA A 410 33.07 5.46 -11.75
C ALA A 410 33.75 5.64 -10.38
N LYS A 411 35.07 5.64 -10.41
CA LYS A 411 35.93 5.83 -9.24
C LYS A 411 35.86 7.27 -8.74
N THR A 412 35.54 7.47 -7.46
CA THR A 412 35.56 8.77 -6.80
C THR A 412 36.75 8.86 -5.83
N THR A 413 37.53 9.93 -5.92
CA THR A 413 38.68 10.18 -5.02
C THR A 413 38.29 11.07 -3.86
N PHE A 414 38.84 10.80 -2.66
CA PHE A 414 38.60 11.60 -1.47
C PHE A 414 39.83 11.71 -0.58
N GLY A 415 39.84 12.73 0.28
CA GLY A 415 40.97 13.10 1.12
C GLY A 415 41.07 14.63 1.23
N PRO A 416 42.16 15.15 1.81
CA PRO A 416 43.36 14.44 2.23
C PRO A 416 43.18 13.60 3.50
N VAL A 417 43.69 12.36 3.48
CA VAL A 417 43.91 11.56 4.70
C VAL A 417 45.37 11.72 5.13
N LEU A 418 45.59 12.25 6.32
CA LEU A 418 46.94 12.42 6.89
C LEU A 418 47.29 11.19 7.72
N ALA A 419 48.32 10.44 7.33
CA ALA A 419 48.85 9.31 8.10
C ALA A 419 49.94 9.79 9.07
N GLY A 420 49.89 9.40 10.35
CA GLY A 420 50.82 9.87 11.39
C GLY A 420 50.59 9.22 12.76
N ASP A 421 51.37 9.61 13.77
CA ASP A 421 51.28 9.09 15.16
C ASP A 421 50.14 9.83 15.90
N PHE A 422 48.91 9.51 15.52
CA PHE A 422 47.71 10.15 16.10
C PHE A 422 46.99 9.23 17.08
N GLY A 423 47.23 7.92 16.99
CA GLY A 423 46.54 6.89 17.74
C GLY A 423 47.43 6.12 18.69
N SER A 424 46.86 5.06 19.27
CA SER A 424 47.62 4.04 20.02
C SER A 424 47.87 2.77 19.20
N THR A 425 47.40 2.75 17.95
CA THR A 425 47.60 1.66 16.99
C THR A 425 48.70 2.05 16.01
N THR A 426 49.10 1.12 15.13
CA THR A 426 49.98 1.41 13.97
C THR A 426 49.21 1.41 12.65
N GLN A 427 47.89 1.59 12.74
CA GLN A 427 46.97 1.43 11.63
C GLN A 427 46.11 2.69 11.48
N ALA A 428 45.97 3.14 10.24
CA ALA A 428 44.95 4.09 9.85
C ALA A 428 43.61 3.34 9.73
N HIS A 429 42.57 3.89 10.34
CA HIS A 429 41.20 3.38 10.24
C HIS A 429 40.34 4.46 9.61
N ILE A 430 39.92 4.23 8.36
CA ILE A 430 39.05 5.13 7.60
C ILE A 430 37.67 4.49 7.51
N ARG A 431 36.63 5.26 7.79
CA ARG A 431 35.24 4.83 7.74
C ARG A 431 34.47 5.66 6.73
N LEU A 432 33.68 4.99 5.90
CA LEU A 432 32.58 5.60 5.14
C LEU A 432 31.27 5.26 5.83
N ASP A 433 30.42 6.24 6.06
CA ASP A 433 29.10 6.10 6.69
C ASP A 433 28.13 7.17 6.18
N GLU A 434 26.91 7.18 6.73
CA GLU A 434 25.84 8.11 6.37
C GLU A 434 25.60 8.14 4.85
N PHE A 435 25.53 6.96 4.24
CA PHE A 435 25.22 6.86 2.82
C PHE A 435 23.80 7.33 2.57
N GLN A 436 23.62 8.21 1.59
CA GLN A 436 22.33 8.72 1.16
C GLN A 436 22.20 8.60 -0.34
N TYR A 437 21.06 8.14 -0.83
CA TYR A 437 20.71 8.15 -2.24
C TYR A 437 19.51 9.08 -2.44
N GLY A 438 19.75 10.28 -2.98
CA GLY A 438 18.70 11.29 -3.15
C GLY A 438 17.70 10.96 -4.24
N PHE A 439 16.48 11.48 -4.15
CA PHE A 439 15.47 11.44 -5.20
C PHE A 439 14.93 12.86 -5.41
N ASP A 440 14.63 13.26 -6.64
CA ASP A 440 13.88 14.52 -6.85
C ASP A 440 12.39 14.32 -6.54
N GLN A 441 11.90 13.09 -6.72
CA GLN A 441 10.54 12.67 -6.40
C GLN A 441 10.53 11.19 -6.05
N PHE A 442 9.80 10.83 -4.99
CA PHE A 442 9.37 9.49 -4.66
C PHE A 442 7.96 9.61 -4.11
N LEU A 443 6.99 9.07 -4.84
CA LEU A 443 5.59 9.08 -4.45
C LEU A 443 5.02 7.69 -4.69
N LEU A 444 4.34 7.16 -3.68
CA LEU A 444 3.53 5.97 -3.79
C LEU A 444 2.14 6.26 -3.26
N GLU A 445 1.19 6.38 -4.18
CA GLU A 445 -0.22 6.48 -3.86
C GLU A 445 -0.80 5.07 -3.87
N LEU A 446 -1.45 4.66 -2.78
CA LEU A 446 -2.30 3.48 -2.69
C LEU A 446 -3.74 3.95 -2.63
N GLY A 447 -4.38 4.01 -3.80
CA GLY A 447 -5.79 4.38 -3.92
C GLY A 447 -6.68 3.16 -3.84
N GLY A 448 -7.81 3.31 -3.15
CA GLY A 448 -8.98 2.46 -3.32
C GLY A 448 -10.07 3.31 -3.95
N PHE A 449 -10.88 2.71 -4.80
CA PHE A 449 -12.18 3.28 -5.08
C PHE A 449 -13.21 2.24 -4.70
N LEU A 450 -14.34 2.73 -4.23
CA LEU A 450 -15.50 1.95 -3.86
C LEU A 450 -16.57 2.43 -4.83
N GLU A 451 -17.03 1.59 -5.74
CA GLU A 451 -18.21 1.93 -6.53
C GLU A 451 -19.43 1.47 -5.74
N ILE A 452 -20.40 2.34 -5.44
CA ILE A 452 -21.67 1.94 -4.81
C ILE A 452 -22.80 2.51 -5.65
N GLU A 453 -23.41 1.66 -6.45
CA GLU A 453 -24.75 1.96 -6.97
C GLU A 453 -25.75 1.74 -5.82
N VAL A 454 -26.66 2.66 -5.53
CA VAL A 454 -27.79 2.39 -4.61
C VAL A 454 -29.07 2.69 -5.36
N LEU A 455 -29.97 1.73 -5.60
CA LEU A 455 -31.29 1.98 -6.22
C LEU A 455 -31.22 2.77 -7.54
N SER A 456 -30.29 2.43 -8.44
CA SER A 456 -30.02 3.16 -9.70
C SER A 456 -29.55 4.61 -9.51
N PHE A 457 -29.06 4.97 -8.32
CA PHE A 457 -28.27 6.15 -8.11
C PHE A 457 -26.81 5.80 -8.38
N ASP A 458 -26.24 6.37 -9.45
CA ASP A 458 -24.80 6.47 -9.61
C ASP A 458 -24.25 7.39 -8.51
N ALA A 459 -24.04 6.84 -7.32
CA ALA A 459 -23.06 7.39 -6.42
C ALA A 459 -21.73 6.81 -6.89
N GLU A 460 -21.06 7.55 -7.77
CA GLU A 460 -19.63 7.36 -8.01
C GLU A 460 -18.97 7.64 -6.65
N VAL A 461 -18.75 6.58 -5.88
CA VAL A 461 -18.21 6.72 -4.54
C VAL A 461 -16.71 6.93 -4.74
N ALA A 462 -16.33 8.12 -4.30
CA ALA A 462 -15.02 8.74 -4.33
C ALA A 462 -13.85 7.75 -4.43
N ASP A 463 -12.88 8.09 -5.28
CA ASP A 463 -11.49 7.69 -5.05
C ASP A 463 -11.14 8.10 -3.63
N PHE A 464 -10.71 7.15 -2.81
CA PHE A 464 -10.14 7.44 -1.51
C PHE A 464 -8.72 6.91 -1.47
N ASP A 465 -7.80 7.78 -1.11
CA ASP A 465 -6.43 7.39 -0.84
C ASP A 465 -6.45 6.53 0.43
N ILE A 466 -6.12 5.24 0.29
CA ILE A 466 -5.99 4.30 1.41
C ILE A 466 -4.74 4.69 2.19
N VAL A 467 -3.63 4.88 1.48
CA VAL A 467 -2.35 5.35 2.00
C VAL A 467 -1.68 6.18 0.90
N GLU A 468 -1.27 7.40 1.23
CA GLU A 468 -0.26 8.13 0.46
C GLU A 468 1.06 8.00 1.22
N LEU A 469 2.08 7.49 0.54
CA LEU A 469 3.39 7.27 1.12
C LEU A 469 4.41 8.13 0.36
N GLU A 470 4.74 9.27 0.95
CA GLU A 470 5.87 10.09 0.52
C GLU A 470 7.16 9.59 1.19
N LEU A 471 8.30 9.70 0.51
CA LEU A 471 9.57 9.28 1.10
C LEU A 471 9.95 10.10 2.34
N ASP A 472 9.51 11.35 2.39
CA ASP A 472 9.63 12.23 3.57
C ASP A 472 8.85 11.73 4.80
N ASP A 473 7.89 10.80 4.62
CA ASP A 473 7.17 10.18 5.74
C ASP A 473 7.90 8.95 6.31
N ILE A 474 8.79 8.33 5.53
CA ILE A 474 9.55 7.13 5.92
C ILE A 474 11.01 7.46 6.30
N SER A 475 11.54 8.56 5.76
CA SER A 475 12.94 8.96 5.93
C SER A 475 13.07 10.45 6.27
N ASP A 476 14.24 10.85 6.76
CA ASP A 476 14.52 12.24 7.17
C ASP A 476 14.72 13.21 5.97
N GLY A 477 14.06 12.96 4.83
CA GLY A 477 14.08 13.78 3.63
C GLY A 477 13.88 12.97 2.34
N PRO A 478 14.08 13.58 1.16
CA PRO A 478 13.85 12.90 -0.12
C PRO A 478 15.06 12.05 -0.51
N TRP A 479 15.53 11.19 0.39
CA TRP A 479 16.71 10.35 0.17
C TRP A 479 16.56 9.00 0.88
N LEU A 480 17.11 7.95 0.28
CA LEU A 480 17.22 6.64 0.90
C LEU A 480 18.53 6.49 1.63
N GLY A 481 18.45 6.14 2.91
CA GLY A 481 19.60 5.72 3.69
C GLY A 481 20.01 4.28 3.40
N VAL A 482 20.98 3.81 4.19
CA VAL A 482 21.23 2.38 4.31
C VAL A 482 20.03 1.73 5.01
N HIS A 483 19.59 0.59 4.49
CA HIS A 483 18.49 -0.18 5.05
C HIS A 483 18.80 -0.51 6.51
N PRO A 484 17.90 -0.20 7.47
CA PRO A 484 18.19 -0.25 8.91
C PRO A 484 18.64 -1.63 9.39
N GLU A 485 18.16 -2.68 8.72
CA GLU A 485 18.53 -4.07 9.02
C GLU A 485 19.93 -4.49 8.52
N THR A 486 20.65 -3.62 7.81
CA THR A 486 21.95 -3.92 7.18
C THR A 486 23.09 -3.07 7.73
N ASN A 487 24.31 -3.31 7.24
CA ASN A 487 25.50 -2.61 7.72
C ASN A 487 25.57 -1.16 7.18
N GLU A 488 25.50 -0.18 8.07
CA GLU A 488 25.49 1.26 7.73
C GLU A 488 26.85 1.86 7.33
N ALA A 489 27.96 1.13 7.53
CA ALA A 489 29.30 1.69 7.38
C ALA A 489 30.31 0.73 6.74
N VAL A 490 31.30 1.29 6.05
CA VAL A 490 32.43 0.58 5.45
C VAL A 490 33.72 1.01 6.15
N ASP A 491 34.33 0.06 6.85
CA ASP A 491 35.57 0.28 7.57
C ASP A 491 36.78 -0.22 6.77
N HIS A 492 37.80 0.61 6.66
CA HIS A 492 39.03 0.31 5.97
C HIS A 492 40.23 0.51 6.87
N TRP A 493 40.97 -0.58 7.07
CA TRP A 493 42.16 -0.63 7.89
C TRP A 493 43.37 -0.78 7.00
N VAL A 494 44.37 0.06 7.23
CA VAL A 494 45.63 0.01 6.50
C VAL A 494 46.80 0.35 7.43
N GLU A 495 47.93 -0.33 7.25
CA GLU A 495 49.11 -0.12 8.08
C GLU A 495 49.75 1.25 7.78
N VAL A 496 50.30 1.89 8.82
CA VAL A 496 51.12 3.11 8.69
C VAL A 496 52.57 2.74 8.97
N ALA A 497 53.42 2.87 7.95
CA ALA A 497 54.84 2.56 8.01
C ALA A 497 55.68 3.84 8.23
N GLU A 498 56.53 3.81 9.25
CA GLU A 498 57.61 4.77 9.40
C GLU A 498 58.74 4.42 8.42
N ILE A 499 59.00 5.28 7.43
CA ILE A 499 60.23 5.18 6.63
C ILE A 499 61.34 5.83 7.45
N GLY A 500 62.18 5.00 8.08
CA GLY A 500 63.38 5.47 8.76
C GLY A 500 64.36 6.17 7.80
N PRO A 501 65.23 7.07 8.29
CA PRO A 501 66.22 7.73 7.44
C PRO A 501 67.13 6.68 6.79
N THR A 502 67.14 6.63 5.46
CA THR A 502 68.06 5.78 4.69
C THR A 502 69.49 6.26 4.92
N THR A 503 70.19 5.62 5.85
CA THR A 503 71.62 5.79 6.04
C THR A 503 72.32 4.79 5.10
N ASP A 504 73.01 5.30 4.08
CA ASP A 504 73.98 4.59 3.23
C ASP A 504 73.49 3.42 2.35
N GLY A 505 72.48 3.65 1.51
CA GLY A 505 72.25 2.81 0.31
C GLY A 505 71.82 1.36 0.56
N VAL A 506 71.49 1.00 1.80
CA VAL A 506 70.88 -0.29 2.16
C VAL A 506 69.39 -0.04 2.40
N ILE A 507 68.55 -0.69 1.59
CA ILE A 507 67.09 -0.70 1.79
C ILE A 507 66.80 -1.55 3.03
N TYR A 508 66.50 -0.93 4.16
CA TYR A 508 65.95 -1.62 5.32
C TYR A 508 64.46 -1.82 5.09
N LEU A 509 63.99 -3.06 5.26
CA LEU A 509 62.57 -3.39 5.30
C LEU A 509 61.86 -2.54 6.37
N PRO A 510 60.57 -2.20 6.19
CA PRO A 510 59.81 -1.39 7.14
C PRO A 510 59.92 -1.97 8.55
N LEU A 511 60.34 -1.15 9.49
CA LEU A 511 60.33 -1.48 10.91
C LEU A 511 58.87 -1.38 11.38
N ILE A 512 58.18 -2.53 11.44
CA ILE A 512 56.87 -2.61 12.10
C ILE A 512 57.11 -2.38 13.60
N ARG A 513 56.69 -1.22 14.13
CA ARG A 513 56.63 -0.98 15.59
C ARG A 513 55.76 -2.09 16.20
N ARG A 514 56.28 -2.73 17.24
CA ARG A 514 55.50 -3.61 18.12
C ARG A 514 54.85 -2.82 19.23
#